data_AF-A0AAE9W934-F1
#
_entry.id   AF-A0AAE9W934-F1
#
_cell.length_a   1.000
_cell.length_b   1.000
_cell.length_c   1.000
_cell.angle_alpha   90.00
_cell.angle_beta   90.00
_cell.angle_gamma   90.00
#
_symmetry.space_group_name_H-M   'P 1'
#
loop_
_entity.id
_entity.type
_entity.pdbx_description
1 polymer ?
#
loop_
_entity_poly.entity_id
_entity_poly.type
_entity_poly.pdbx_seq_one_letter_code
_entity_poly.pdbx_strand_id
1 'polypeptide(L)'
;MSDNPVDLIRSTLDGFEIAPDLKTLSKIQDLGVHIERTRQEEIDDSRNILKALSRKLEISSQVTEALKQATESPENAEELLQKDREKFQLAKQLNDTETEIMNLESQLQKMKEQILQLQKEEEAEEDVHHYEDDAALLRLRFYHSLGFDLQNFDDKEQRKVIVYTKKDLRTVHISNKYTPFFYSNYLWDLMNDDEENN
;
A
#
# COMPACT_ATOMS: atom_id res chain seq x y z
N MET A 1 -7.49 -6.85 -118.47
CA MET A 1 -7.25 -8.19 -119.04
C MET A 1 -6.25 -7.99 -120.18
N SER A 2 -4.98 -8.34 -120.07
CA SER A 2 -4.29 -9.33 -119.24
C SER A 2 -3.20 -8.65 -118.41
N ASP A 3 -3.30 -8.72 -117.08
CA ASP A 3 -2.09 -8.63 -116.25
C ASP A 3 -1.15 -9.72 -116.77
N ASN A 4 0.00 -9.30 -117.28
CA ASN A 4 0.99 -10.21 -117.80
C ASN A 4 1.37 -11.16 -116.64
N PRO A 5 1.11 -12.46 -116.75
CA PRO A 5 1.33 -13.41 -115.66
C PRO A 5 2.81 -13.40 -115.21
N VAL A 6 3.72 -13.03 -116.11
CA VAL A 6 5.14 -12.88 -115.81
C VAL A 6 5.41 -11.73 -114.83
N ASP A 7 4.68 -10.61 -114.93
CA ASP A 7 4.88 -9.45 -114.05
C ASP A 7 4.31 -9.72 -112.65
N LEU A 8 3.22 -10.51 -112.56
CA LEU A 8 2.71 -11.00 -111.28
C LEU A 8 3.68 -11.99 -110.62
N ILE A 9 4.26 -12.90 -111.38
CA ILE A 9 5.26 -13.85 -110.85
C ILE A 9 6.48 -13.09 -110.32
N ARG A 10 6.94 -12.05 -111.02
CA ARG A 10 8.07 -11.21 -110.57
C ARG A 10 7.74 -10.42 -109.31
N SER A 11 6.56 -9.80 -109.23
CA SER A 11 6.15 -9.09 -108.01
C SER A 11 5.96 -10.03 -106.82
N THR A 12 5.49 -11.26 -107.04
CA THR A 12 5.44 -12.27 -105.97
C THR A 12 6.80 -12.78 -105.54
N LEU A 13 7.79 -12.81 -106.44
CA LEU A 13 9.16 -13.19 -106.12
C LEU A 13 9.87 -12.09 -105.33
N ASP A 14 9.69 -10.83 -105.74
CA ASP A 14 10.27 -9.66 -105.05
C ASP A 14 9.62 -9.42 -103.68
N GLY A 15 8.33 -9.74 -103.53
CA GLY A 15 7.62 -9.69 -102.26
C GLY A 15 7.95 -10.84 -101.30
N PHE A 16 8.68 -11.86 -101.75
CA PHE A 16 9.05 -13.01 -100.90
C PHE A 16 10.35 -12.71 -100.12
N GLU A 17 10.19 -12.04 -98.98
CA GLU A 17 11.32 -11.64 -98.14
C GLU A 17 11.79 -12.78 -97.20
N ILE A 18 12.68 -13.64 -97.68
CA ILE A 18 13.22 -14.78 -96.90
C ILE A 18 14.14 -14.33 -95.75
N ALA A 19 14.93 -13.28 -95.99
CA ALA A 19 15.94 -12.81 -95.04
C ALA A 19 15.37 -12.31 -93.69
N PRO A 20 14.30 -11.48 -93.65
CA PRO A 20 13.68 -11.09 -92.39
C PRO A 20 13.05 -12.29 -91.67
N ASP A 21 12.44 -13.23 -92.37
CA ASP A 21 11.85 -14.44 -91.78
C ASP A 21 12.91 -15.36 -91.15
N LEU A 22 14.07 -15.51 -91.79
CA LEU A 22 15.18 -16.22 -91.19
C LEU A 22 15.68 -15.54 -89.90
N LYS A 23 15.70 -14.20 -89.89
CA LYS A 23 16.09 -13.42 -88.72
C LYS A 23 15.07 -13.51 -87.60
N THR A 24 13.77 -13.52 -87.90
CA THR A 24 12.72 -13.74 -86.88
C THR A 24 12.80 -15.15 -86.32
N LEU A 25 13.08 -16.16 -87.14
CA LEU A 25 13.28 -17.54 -86.70
C LEU A 25 14.49 -17.69 -85.76
N SER A 26 15.62 -17.06 -86.09
CA SER A 26 16.77 -16.99 -85.18
C SER A 26 16.41 -16.31 -83.86
N LYS A 27 15.66 -15.20 -83.91
CA LYS A 27 15.20 -14.50 -82.71
C LYS A 27 14.27 -15.36 -81.86
N ILE A 28 13.37 -16.12 -82.48
CA ILE A 28 12.47 -17.06 -81.79
C ILE A 28 13.30 -18.14 -81.09
N GLN A 29 14.33 -18.67 -81.75
CA GLN A 29 15.23 -19.65 -81.15
C GLN A 29 15.97 -19.08 -79.93
N ASP A 30 16.52 -17.86 -80.04
CA ASP A 30 17.20 -17.19 -78.93
C ASP A 30 16.23 -16.95 -77.75
N LEU A 31 15.01 -16.49 -78.05
CA LEU A 31 13.96 -16.32 -77.04
C LEU A 31 13.58 -17.66 -76.40
N GLY A 32 13.54 -18.75 -77.16
CA GLY A 32 13.29 -20.10 -76.65
C GLY A 32 14.34 -20.51 -75.62
N VAL A 33 15.62 -20.34 -75.95
CA VAL A 33 16.73 -20.63 -75.02
C VAL A 33 16.66 -19.75 -73.77
N HIS A 34 16.33 -18.47 -73.93
CA HIS A 34 16.14 -17.56 -72.79
C HIS A 34 14.99 -18.00 -71.88
N ILE A 35 13.85 -18.38 -72.44
CA ILE A 35 12.69 -18.85 -71.67
C ILE A 35 13.03 -20.14 -70.92
N GLU A 36 13.70 -21.09 -71.57
CA GLU A 36 14.12 -22.34 -70.93
C GLU A 36 15.05 -22.08 -69.76
N ARG A 37 16.02 -21.17 -69.94
CA ARG A 37 16.94 -20.77 -68.88
C ARG A 37 16.21 -20.13 -67.70
N THR A 38 15.38 -19.11 -67.93
CA THR A 38 14.64 -18.44 -66.86
C THR A 38 13.75 -19.42 -66.12
N ARG A 39 13.06 -20.31 -66.86
CA ARG A 39 12.22 -21.35 -66.26
C ARG A 39 13.03 -22.31 -65.40
N GLN A 40 14.23 -22.70 -65.85
CA GLN A 40 15.10 -23.58 -65.07
C GLN A 40 15.59 -22.89 -63.79
N GLU A 41 15.95 -21.61 -63.87
CA GLU A 41 16.33 -20.79 -62.70
C GLU A 41 15.17 -20.71 -61.68
N GLU A 42 13.94 -20.42 -62.11
CA GLU A 42 12.77 -20.38 -61.22
C GLU A 42 12.44 -21.75 -60.59
N ILE A 43 12.60 -22.84 -61.34
CA ILE A 43 12.40 -24.20 -60.83
C ILE A 43 13.44 -24.53 -59.76
N ASP A 44 14.70 -24.15 -59.97
CA ASP A 44 15.76 -24.44 -59.02
C ASP A 44 15.63 -23.57 -57.76
N ASP A 45 15.21 -22.31 -57.90
CA ASP A 45 14.90 -21.43 -56.77
C ASP A 45 13.73 -21.96 -55.93
N SER A 46 12.62 -22.34 -56.56
CA SER A 46 11.47 -22.92 -55.85
C SER A 46 11.84 -24.22 -55.14
N ARG A 47 12.65 -25.09 -55.76
CA ARG A 47 13.18 -26.30 -55.12
C ARG A 47 14.06 -25.98 -53.92
N ASN A 48 14.92 -24.96 -54.00
CA ASN A 48 15.76 -24.54 -52.90
C ASN A 48 14.94 -24.01 -51.72
N ILE A 49 13.91 -23.21 -52.00
CA ILE A 49 12.97 -22.72 -50.99
C ILE A 49 12.22 -23.89 -50.33
N LEU A 50 11.70 -24.83 -51.13
CA LEU A 50 10.99 -26.00 -50.60
C LEU A 50 11.89 -26.88 -49.72
N LYS A 51 13.15 -27.09 -50.10
CA LYS A 51 14.13 -27.81 -49.29
C LYS A 51 14.40 -27.09 -47.96
N ALA A 52 14.58 -25.77 -47.99
CA ALA A 52 14.80 -24.98 -46.78
C ALA A 52 13.59 -25.04 -45.83
N LEU A 53 12.38 -24.89 -46.37
CA LEU A 53 11.14 -25.00 -45.60
C LEU A 53 10.93 -26.40 -45.04
N SER A 54 11.18 -27.45 -45.84
CA SER A 54 11.10 -28.84 -45.40
C SER A 54 12.06 -29.13 -44.24
N ARG A 55 13.31 -28.65 -44.32
CA ARG A 55 14.27 -28.79 -43.22
C ARG A 55 13.82 -28.04 -41.97
N LYS A 56 13.28 -26.82 -42.12
CA LYS A 56 12.75 -26.05 -40.98
C LYS A 56 11.56 -26.76 -40.33
N LEU A 57 10.67 -27.34 -41.13
CA LEU A 57 9.53 -28.11 -40.66
C LEU A 57 9.99 -29.35 -39.89
N GLU A 58 10.97 -30.08 -40.42
CA GLU A 58 11.52 -31.28 -39.76
C GLU A 58 12.15 -30.94 -38.41
N ILE A 59 12.99 -29.89 -38.36
CA ILE A 59 13.57 -29.40 -37.09
C ILE A 59 12.47 -29.00 -36.10
N SER A 60 11.47 -28.25 -36.56
CA SER A 60 10.36 -27.83 -35.69
C SER A 60 9.56 -29.04 -35.19
N SER A 61 9.32 -30.03 -36.04
CA SER A 61 8.62 -31.26 -35.67
C SER A 61 9.39 -32.03 -34.60
N GLN A 62 10.69 -32.23 -34.81
CA GLN A 62 11.57 -32.90 -33.85
C GLN A 62 11.61 -32.17 -32.50
N VAL A 63 11.69 -30.83 -32.51
CA VAL A 63 11.63 -30.02 -31.28
C VAL A 63 10.29 -30.21 -30.57
N THR A 64 9.17 -30.17 -31.30
CA THR A 64 7.85 -30.35 -30.68
C THR A 64 7.67 -31.75 -30.11
N GLU A 65 8.21 -32.77 -30.76
CA GLU A 65 8.15 -34.15 -30.31
C GLU A 65 9.03 -34.38 -29.08
N ALA A 66 10.25 -33.83 -29.07
CA ALA A 66 11.13 -33.84 -27.91
C ALA A 66 10.50 -33.11 -26.71
N LEU A 67 9.85 -31.97 -26.94
CA LEU A 67 9.12 -31.25 -25.89
C LEU A 67 7.93 -32.06 -25.36
N LYS A 68 7.16 -32.71 -26.24
CA LYS A 68 6.06 -33.59 -25.82
C LYS A 68 6.57 -34.74 -24.96
N GLN A 69 7.62 -35.44 -25.41
CA GLN A 69 8.23 -36.53 -24.66
C GLN A 69 8.79 -36.06 -23.31
N ALA A 70 9.39 -34.87 -23.26
CA ALA A 70 9.81 -34.26 -22.00
C ALA A 70 8.60 -33.99 -21.10
N THR A 71 7.55 -33.34 -21.59
CA THR A 71 6.35 -33.04 -20.79
C THR A 71 5.54 -34.27 -20.37
N GLU A 72 5.56 -35.34 -21.18
CA GLU A 72 4.90 -36.62 -20.90
C GLU A 72 5.72 -37.51 -19.95
N SER A 73 6.94 -37.10 -19.59
CA SER A 73 7.72 -37.80 -18.57
C SER A 73 6.95 -37.78 -17.24
N PRO A 74 6.70 -38.95 -16.62
CA PRO A 74 5.99 -39.03 -15.35
C PRO A 74 6.69 -38.23 -14.24
N GLU A 75 8.00 -38.07 -14.32
CA GLU A 75 8.79 -37.25 -13.38
C GLU A 75 8.37 -35.77 -13.41
N ASN A 76 8.10 -35.21 -14.59
CA ASN A 76 7.66 -33.82 -14.72
C ASN A 76 6.21 -33.63 -14.25
N ALA A 77 5.36 -34.65 -14.44
CA ALA A 77 4.00 -34.63 -13.89
C ALA A 77 4.01 -34.69 -12.36
N GLU A 78 4.89 -35.50 -11.77
CA GLU A 78 5.10 -35.55 -10.32
C GLU A 78 5.66 -34.24 -9.76
N GLU A 79 6.66 -33.64 -10.43
CA GLU A 79 7.19 -32.32 -10.05
C GLU A 79 6.10 -31.25 -10.12
N LEU A 80 5.28 -31.23 -11.17
CA LEU A 80 4.19 -30.27 -11.32
C LEU A 80 3.15 -30.43 -10.21
N LEU A 81 2.77 -31.67 -9.87
CA LEU A 81 1.88 -31.94 -8.75
C LEU A 81 2.50 -31.55 -7.41
N GLN A 82 3.81 -31.74 -7.22
CA GLN A 82 4.51 -31.27 -6.03
C GLN A 82 4.48 -29.74 -5.95
N LYS A 83 4.75 -29.04 -7.04
CA LYS A 83 4.69 -27.57 -7.12
C LYS A 83 3.28 -27.04 -6.85
N ASP A 84 2.26 -27.73 -7.35
CA ASP A 84 0.87 -27.40 -7.04
C ASP A 84 0.57 -27.57 -5.55
N ARG A 85 1.04 -28.66 -4.92
CA ARG A 85 0.91 -28.86 -3.47
C ARG A 85 1.63 -27.77 -2.68
N GLU A 86 2.86 -27.41 -3.06
CA GLU A 86 3.63 -26.32 -2.45
C GLU A 86 2.87 -24.99 -2.58
N LYS A 87 2.29 -24.71 -3.75
CA LYS A 87 1.46 -23.52 -3.99
C LYS A 87 0.22 -23.49 -3.10
N PHE A 88 -0.50 -24.60 -2.96
CA PHE A 88 -1.67 -24.68 -2.07
C PHE A 88 -1.28 -24.53 -0.59
N GLN A 89 -0.16 -25.12 -0.17
CA GLN A 89 0.37 -24.96 1.19
C GLN A 89 0.76 -23.51 1.47
N LEU A 90 1.44 -22.85 0.54
CA LEU A 90 1.84 -21.46 0.66
C LEU A 90 0.62 -20.53 0.67
N ALA A 91 -0.37 -20.76 -0.18
CA ALA A 91 -1.62 -19.99 -0.17
C ALA A 91 -2.39 -20.15 1.15
N LYS A 92 -2.38 -21.36 1.74
CA LYS A 92 -2.97 -21.59 3.06
C LYS A 92 -2.20 -20.84 4.15
N GLN A 93 -0.87 -20.95 4.17
CA GLN A 93 -0.05 -20.22 5.13
C GLN A 93 -0.24 -18.71 5.02
N LEU A 94 -0.31 -18.18 3.80
CA LEU A 94 -0.61 -16.77 3.56
C LEU A 94 -1.93 -16.37 4.20
N ASN A 95 -3.01 -17.11 3.92
CA ASN A 95 -4.33 -16.84 4.48
C ASN A 95 -4.37 -16.95 6.02
N ASP A 96 -3.65 -17.93 6.58
CA ASP A 96 -3.52 -18.08 8.03
C ASP A 96 -2.80 -16.85 8.63
N THR A 97 -1.69 -16.40 8.02
CA THR A 97 -0.96 -15.20 8.46
C THR A 97 -1.75 -13.91 8.27
N GLU A 98 -2.53 -13.78 7.19
CA GLU A 98 -3.42 -12.63 6.98
C GLU A 98 -4.50 -12.57 8.06
N THR A 99 -5.06 -13.72 8.44
CA THR A 99 -6.04 -13.80 9.54
C THR A 99 -5.40 -13.42 10.87
N GLU A 100 -4.16 -13.86 11.14
CA GLU A 100 -3.42 -13.46 12.34
C GLU A 100 -3.13 -11.96 12.38
N ILE A 101 -2.73 -11.36 11.24
CA ILE A 101 -2.52 -9.91 11.11
C ILE A 101 -3.82 -9.17 11.41
N MET A 102 -4.93 -9.55 10.80
CA MET A 102 -6.23 -8.93 11.05
C MET A 102 -6.64 -9.01 12.53
N ASN A 103 -6.37 -10.15 13.18
CA ASN A 103 -6.63 -10.31 14.61
C ASN A 103 -5.76 -9.39 15.46
N LEU A 104 -4.45 -9.31 15.18
CA LEU A 104 -3.52 -8.43 15.89
C LEU A 104 -3.85 -6.95 15.68
N GLU A 105 -4.21 -6.55 14.46
CA GLU A 105 -4.67 -5.19 14.15
C GLU A 105 -5.94 -4.84 14.94
N SER A 106 -6.90 -5.77 15.04
CA SER A 106 -8.10 -5.56 15.84
C SER A 106 -7.80 -5.40 17.34
N GLN A 107 -6.82 -6.16 17.86
CA GLN A 107 -6.38 -6.05 19.25
C GLN A 107 -5.67 -4.73 19.51
N LEU A 108 -4.78 -4.31 18.59
CA LEU A 108 -4.12 -3.01 18.65
C LEU A 108 -5.13 -1.87 18.62
N GLN A 109 -6.15 -1.94 17.77
CA GLN A 109 -7.19 -0.93 17.72
C GLN A 109 -7.97 -0.84 19.04
N LYS A 110 -8.34 -1.99 19.63
CA LYS A 110 -8.99 -2.03 20.95
C LYS A 110 -8.11 -1.44 22.06
N MET A 111 -6.82 -1.78 22.08
CA MET A 111 -5.89 -1.22 23.07
C MET A 111 -5.69 0.28 22.90
N LYS A 112 -5.61 0.78 21.65
CA LYS A 112 -5.56 2.23 21.37
C LYS A 112 -6.82 2.94 21.85
N GLU A 113 -7.99 2.34 21.64
CA GLU A 113 -9.25 2.87 22.12
C GLU A 113 -9.32 2.90 23.65
N GLN A 114 -8.86 1.84 24.32
CA GLN A 114 -8.76 1.78 25.78
C GLN A 114 -7.81 2.86 26.34
N ILE A 115 -6.66 3.07 25.71
CA ILE A 115 -5.72 4.13 26.11
C ILE A 115 -6.40 5.50 25.97
N LEU A 116 -7.10 5.75 24.86
CA LEU A 116 -7.79 7.02 24.65
C LEU A 116 -8.93 7.23 25.67
N GLN A 117 -9.65 6.16 26.04
CA GLN A 117 -10.67 6.21 27.08
C GLN A 117 -10.06 6.55 28.45
N LEU A 118 -8.94 5.90 28.82
CA LEU A 118 -8.24 6.17 30.08
C LEU A 118 -7.66 7.58 30.13
N GLN A 119 -7.05 8.07 29.04
CA GLN A 119 -6.57 9.45 28.95
C GLN A 119 -7.69 10.46 29.16
N LYS A 120 -8.88 10.20 28.58
CA LYS A 120 -10.05 11.05 28.77
C LYS A 120 -10.59 11.01 30.21
N GLU A 121 -10.50 9.86 30.88
CA GLU A 121 -10.89 9.72 32.28
C GLU A 121 -9.90 10.43 33.21
N GLU A 122 -8.60 10.31 32.94
CA GLU A 122 -7.53 11.04 33.65
C GLU A 122 -7.69 12.57 33.50
N GLU A 123 -7.92 13.07 32.28
CA GLU A 123 -8.20 14.50 32.05
C GLU A 123 -9.44 14.97 32.84
N ALA A 124 -10.49 14.14 32.93
CA ALA A 124 -11.70 14.48 33.67
C ALA A 124 -11.50 14.46 35.20
N GLU A 125 -10.70 13.51 35.72
CA GLU A 125 -10.34 13.45 37.13
C GLU A 125 -9.40 14.60 37.53
N GLU A 126 -8.41 14.93 36.70
CA GLU A 126 -7.52 16.07 36.90
C GLU A 126 -8.30 17.39 36.95
N ASP A 127 -9.25 17.60 36.05
CA ASP A 127 -10.13 18.78 36.07
C ASP A 127 -10.89 18.87 37.40
N VAL A 128 -11.56 17.79 37.82
CA VAL A 128 -12.35 17.78 39.07
C VAL A 128 -11.47 18.03 40.29
N HIS A 129 -10.33 17.35 40.40
CA HIS A 129 -9.40 17.54 41.50
C HIS A 129 -8.80 18.95 41.52
N HIS A 130 -8.48 19.52 40.36
CA HIS A 130 -7.99 20.89 40.27
C HIS A 130 -9.03 21.90 40.77
N TYR A 131 -10.32 21.73 40.41
CA TYR A 131 -11.39 22.58 40.93
C TYR A 131 -11.60 22.44 42.45
N GLU A 132 -11.52 21.22 42.99
CA GLU A 132 -11.65 20.99 44.43
C GLU A 132 -10.48 21.55 45.24
N ASP A 133 -9.26 21.37 44.75
CA ASP A 133 -8.04 21.89 45.36
C ASP A 133 -7.99 23.41 45.29
N ASP A 134 -8.37 24.03 44.16
CA ASP A 134 -8.48 25.48 44.02
C ASP A 134 -9.54 26.05 44.97
N ALA A 135 -10.68 25.38 45.13
CA ALA A 135 -11.71 25.80 46.08
C ALA A 135 -11.25 25.65 47.54
N ALA A 136 -10.47 24.62 47.87
CA ALA A 136 -9.88 24.46 49.20
C ALA A 136 -8.79 25.50 49.49
N LEU A 137 -7.91 25.76 48.52
CA LEU A 137 -6.87 26.79 48.59
C LEU A 137 -7.48 28.19 48.71
N LEU A 138 -8.55 28.49 47.96
CA LEU A 138 -9.24 29.77 48.06
C LEU A 138 -9.89 29.97 49.43
N ARG A 139 -10.54 28.92 49.97
CA ARG A 139 -11.08 28.93 51.33
C ARG A 139 -9.97 29.14 52.37
N LEU A 140 -8.85 28.44 52.24
CA LEU A 140 -7.71 28.59 53.15
C LEU A 140 -7.13 30.01 53.09
N ARG A 141 -6.98 30.58 51.89
CA ARG A 141 -6.54 31.97 51.70
C ARG A 141 -7.52 32.97 52.31
N PHE A 142 -8.82 32.72 52.22
CA PHE A 142 -9.85 33.53 52.88
C PHE A 142 -9.71 33.48 54.42
N TYR A 143 -9.57 32.30 55.01
CA TYR A 143 -9.35 32.17 56.46
C TYR A 143 -8.05 32.84 56.94
N HIS A 144 -6.97 32.72 56.16
CA HIS A 144 -5.73 33.45 56.43
C HIS A 144 -5.91 34.96 56.34
N SER A 145 -6.68 35.46 55.35
CA SER A 145 -6.99 36.88 55.25
C SER A 145 -7.86 37.41 56.39
N LEU A 146 -8.68 36.55 57.02
CA LEU A 146 -9.44 36.87 58.23
C LEU A 146 -8.55 36.94 59.48
N GLY A 147 -7.28 36.57 59.40
CA GLY A 147 -6.34 36.61 60.52
C GLY A 147 -6.20 35.28 61.28
N PHE A 148 -6.74 34.17 60.74
CA PHE A 148 -6.53 32.84 61.30
C PHE A 148 -5.32 32.17 60.66
N ASP A 149 -4.31 31.87 61.46
CA ASP A 149 -3.15 31.09 61.03
C ASP A 149 -3.11 29.76 61.80
N LEU A 150 -3.07 28.66 61.05
CA LEU A 150 -3.12 27.32 61.63
C LEU A 150 -1.71 26.76 61.74
N GLN A 151 -1.22 26.61 62.98
CA GLN A 151 0.05 25.95 63.24
C GLN A 151 -0.21 24.48 63.61
N ASN A 152 0.00 23.59 62.64
CA ASN A 152 -0.05 22.16 62.87
C ASN A 152 1.31 21.70 63.43
N PHE A 153 1.32 21.19 64.66
CA PHE A 153 2.44 20.45 65.21
C PHE A 153 2.25 18.95 64.94
N ASP A 154 3.35 18.21 64.86
CA ASP A 154 3.42 16.77 64.53
C ASP A 154 2.62 15.87 65.51
N ASP A 155 2.29 16.38 66.70
CA ASP A 155 1.41 15.73 67.66
C ASP A 155 -0.06 15.93 67.33
N LYS A 156 -0.74 14.84 66.95
CA LYS A 156 -2.18 14.77 66.59
C LYS A 156 -3.14 15.33 67.66
N GLU A 157 -2.66 15.61 68.87
CA GLU A 157 -3.47 16.09 69.99
C GLU A 157 -3.44 17.62 70.20
N GLN A 158 -2.53 18.36 69.56
CA GLN A 158 -2.36 19.79 69.82
C GLN A 158 -2.40 20.61 68.54
N ARG A 159 -3.61 20.99 68.12
CA ARG A 159 -3.80 22.01 67.08
C ARG A 159 -3.78 23.38 67.74
N LYS A 160 -2.86 24.24 67.32
CA LYS A 160 -2.76 25.63 67.80
C LYS A 160 -3.23 26.56 66.68
N VAL A 161 -4.18 27.42 67.00
CA VAL A 161 -4.63 28.48 66.08
C VAL A 161 -4.12 29.80 66.61
N ILE A 162 -3.42 30.53 65.76
CA ILE A 162 -2.95 31.88 66.02
C ILE A 162 -3.98 32.83 65.40
N VAL A 163 -4.54 33.71 66.21
CA VAL A 163 -5.46 34.75 65.76
C VAL A 163 -4.70 36.06 65.80
N TYR A 164 -4.54 36.68 64.63
CA TYR A 164 -3.95 38.00 64.48
C TYR A 164 -5.04 39.06 64.53
N THR A 165 -5.07 39.87 65.60
CA THR A 165 -5.86 41.10 65.60
C THR A 165 -4.96 42.33 65.52
N LYS A 166 -5.53 43.50 65.16
CA LYS A 166 -4.80 44.75 64.89
C LYS A 166 -3.88 45.23 66.03
N LYS A 167 -4.04 44.73 67.25
CA LYS A 167 -3.30 45.15 68.44
C LYS A 167 -2.66 44.03 69.26
N ASP A 168 -3.00 42.75 69.02
CA ASP A 168 -2.55 41.65 69.89
C ASP A 168 -2.46 40.30 69.15
N LEU A 169 -1.57 39.43 69.61
CA LEU A 169 -1.34 38.09 69.07
C LEU A 169 -1.79 37.05 70.09
N ARG A 170 -2.89 36.33 69.82
CA ARG A 170 -3.43 35.33 70.74
C ARG A 170 -3.32 33.92 70.17
N THR A 171 -2.74 33.02 70.96
CA THR A 171 -2.61 31.60 70.64
C THR A 171 -3.71 30.81 71.35
N VAL A 172 -4.62 30.18 70.61
CA VAL A 172 -5.66 29.32 71.15
C VAL A 172 -5.28 27.85 70.92
N HIS A 173 -5.22 27.08 72.01
CA HIS A 173 -5.01 25.63 71.96
C HIS A 173 -6.36 24.91 71.78
N ILE A 174 -6.57 24.30 70.61
CA ILE A 174 -7.75 23.48 70.35
C ILE A 174 -7.45 22.06 70.83
N SER A 175 -8.14 21.64 71.89
CA SER A 175 -8.11 20.27 72.42
C SER A 175 -9.48 19.60 72.28
N ASN A 176 -9.53 18.27 72.29
CA ASN A 176 -10.79 17.51 72.23
C ASN A 176 -11.64 17.59 73.52
N LYS A 177 -11.32 18.52 74.43
CA LYS A 177 -12.00 18.68 75.73
C LYS A 177 -13.30 19.51 75.63
N TYR A 178 -13.48 20.27 74.57
CA TYR A 178 -14.65 21.13 74.36
C TYR A 178 -15.32 20.85 73.02
N THR A 179 -16.62 21.14 72.92
CA THR A 179 -17.37 20.93 71.68
C THR A 179 -16.93 21.91 70.60
N PRO A 180 -17.01 21.53 69.30
CA PRO A 180 -16.70 22.44 68.20
C PRO A 180 -17.47 23.77 68.28
N PHE A 181 -18.71 23.74 68.75
CA PHE A 181 -19.55 24.93 68.95
C PHE A 181 -18.96 25.93 69.96
N PHE A 182 -18.34 25.44 71.04
CA PHE A 182 -17.70 26.29 72.05
C PHE A 182 -16.50 27.04 71.45
N TYR A 183 -15.66 26.35 70.68
CA TYR A 183 -14.51 26.97 70.02
C TYR A 183 -14.93 27.96 68.94
N SER A 184 -15.98 27.68 68.16
CA SER A 184 -16.49 28.62 67.16
C SER A 184 -16.92 29.94 67.81
N ASN A 185 -17.74 29.90 68.86
CA ASN A 185 -18.19 31.12 69.53
C ASN A 185 -17.02 31.86 70.19
N TYR A 186 -16.11 31.12 70.84
CA TYR A 186 -14.93 31.73 71.46
C TYR A 186 -14.02 32.44 70.46
N LEU A 187 -13.80 31.85 69.27
CA LEU A 187 -13.00 32.47 68.21
C LEU A 187 -13.71 33.70 67.61
N TRP A 188 -15.04 33.65 67.46
CA TRP A 188 -15.82 34.81 67.00
C TRP A 188 -15.86 35.94 68.04
N ASP A 189 -16.02 35.60 69.32
CA ASP A 189 -15.99 36.58 70.42
C ASP A 189 -14.62 37.25 70.51
N LEU A 190 -13.53 36.49 70.34
CA LEU A 190 -12.16 37.04 70.27
C LEU A 190 -11.94 38.02 69.11
N MET A 191 -12.69 37.88 68.02
CA MET A 191 -12.66 38.82 66.90
C MET A 191 -13.56 40.04 67.14
N ASN A 192 -14.69 39.86 67.83
CA ASN A 192 -15.66 40.93 68.12
C ASN A 192 -15.27 41.80 69.33
N ASP A 193 -14.51 41.28 70.30
CA ASP A 193 -14.01 42.03 71.47
C ASP A 193 -13.13 43.23 71.07
N ASP A 194 -12.58 43.22 69.85
CA ASP A 194 -11.82 44.34 69.29
C ASP A 194 -12.71 45.43 68.64
N GLU A 195 -14.02 45.20 68.45
CA GLU A 195 -14.97 46.21 67.94
C GLU A 195 -15.71 46.99 69.05
N GLU A 196 -15.82 46.48 70.28
CA GLU A 196 -16.54 47.17 71.37
C GLU A 196 -15.73 48.27 72.10
N ASN A 197 -14.46 48.49 71.75
CA ASN A 197 -13.61 49.53 72.35
C ASN A 197 -13.19 50.65 71.37
N ASN A 198 -14.06 51.04 70.45
CA ASN A 198 -13.90 52.28 69.68
C ASN A 198 -15.21 53.06 69.47
#